data_AF-B7P2C3-F1
#
_entry.id   AF-B7P2C3-F1
#
_cell.length_a   1.000
_cell.length_b   1.000
_cell.length_c   1.000
_cell.angle_alpha   90.00
_cell.angle_beta   90.00
_cell.angle_gamma   90.00
#
_symmetry.space_group_name_H-M   'P 1'
#
loop_
_entity.id
_entity.type
_entity.pdbx_description
1 polymer ?
#
loop_
_entity_poly.entity_id
_entity_poly.type
_entity_poly.pdbx_seq_one_letter_code
_entity_poly.pdbx_strand_id
1 'polypeptide(L)'
;PCQHFLVFHLAIILASPSVCVTYCNYAKELLCFFVCYFKNLYGRKNVSYNVHGLVHLADEVANYEALNEFNAFPVERFMLQLKRLVRSSTRPLQQLHNRMSELRASGNACAFQKSSVCQVIYKQ
;
A
#
# COMPACT_ATOMS: atom_id res chain seq x y z
N PRO A 1 -2.54 24.26 -8.14
CA PRO A 1 -1.88 23.15 -7.40
C PRO A 1 -2.78 22.49 -6.34
N CYS A 2 -3.36 23.24 -5.40
CA CYS A 2 -4.15 22.66 -4.30
C CYS A 2 -5.40 21.91 -4.76
N GLN A 3 -6.13 22.45 -5.74
CA GLN A 3 -7.31 21.79 -6.33
C GLN A 3 -6.98 20.48 -7.04
N HIS A 4 -5.78 20.36 -7.60
CA HIS A 4 -5.34 19.15 -8.30
C HIS A 4 -5.11 18.00 -7.32
N PHE A 5 -4.44 18.23 -6.19
CA PHE A 5 -4.32 17.23 -5.13
C PHE A 5 -5.64 16.93 -4.42
N LEU A 6 -6.56 17.91 -4.35
CA LEU A 6 -7.91 17.66 -3.81
C LEU A 6 -8.67 16.62 -4.65
N VAL A 7 -8.62 16.73 -5.98
CA VAL A 7 -9.23 15.74 -6.89
C VAL A 7 -8.65 14.35 -6.65
N PHE A 8 -7.34 14.25 -6.50
CA PHE A 8 -6.68 12.99 -6.19
C PHE A 8 -7.15 12.40 -4.86
N HIS A 9 -7.15 13.19 -3.78
CA HIS A 9 -7.62 12.73 -2.49
C HIS A 9 -9.07 12.25 -2.53
N LEU A 10 -9.94 12.98 -3.24
CA LEU A 10 -11.33 12.58 -3.41
C LEU A 10 -11.44 11.25 -4.15
N ALA A 11 -10.68 11.05 -5.23
CA ALA A 11 -10.66 9.79 -5.96
C ALA A 11 -10.20 8.60 -5.08
N ILE A 12 -9.18 8.80 -4.24
CA ILE A 12 -8.70 7.77 -3.31
C ILE A 12 -9.76 7.44 -2.24
N ILE A 13 -10.46 8.44 -1.70
CA ILE A 13 -11.56 8.21 -0.75
C ILE A 13 -12.68 7.40 -1.41
N LEU A 14 -13.03 7.71 -2.66
CA LEU A 14 -14.05 6.97 -3.41
C LEU A 14 -13.61 5.55 -3.77
N ALA A 15 -12.31 5.27 -3.81
CA ALA A 15 -11.76 3.92 -4.00
C ALA A 15 -11.69 3.09 -2.69
N SER A 16 -12.18 3.63 -1.58
CA SER A 16 -12.19 2.94 -0.28
C SER A 16 -13.33 1.90 -0.17
N PRO A 17 -13.20 0.88 0.71
CA PRO A 17 -14.13 -0.26 0.74
C PRO A 17 -15.60 0.09 0.95
N SER A 18 -15.89 1.16 1.68
CA SER A 18 -17.25 1.55 2.03
C SER A 18 -18.04 2.15 0.87
N VAL A 19 -17.36 2.70 -0.15
CA VAL A 19 -17.98 3.50 -1.22
C VAL A 19 -17.54 3.08 -2.63
N CYS A 20 -16.50 2.25 -2.74
CA CYS A 20 -15.94 1.77 -3.98
C CYS A 20 -17.00 1.15 -4.91
N VAL A 21 -17.86 0.26 -4.39
CA VAL A 21 -18.87 -0.45 -5.20
C VAL A 21 -19.76 0.52 -6.00
N THR A 22 -20.08 1.67 -5.42
CA THR A 22 -20.97 2.66 -6.04
C THR A 22 -20.22 3.67 -6.90
N TYR A 23 -19.00 4.07 -6.50
CA TYR A 23 -18.29 5.21 -7.08
C TYR A 23 -17.00 4.85 -7.83
N CYS A 24 -16.70 3.56 -8.05
CA CYS A 24 -15.46 3.13 -8.70
C CYS A 24 -15.24 3.77 -10.08
N ASN A 25 -16.30 3.83 -10.90
CA ASN A 25 -16.23 4.45 -12.22
C ASN A 25 -15.94 5.97 -12.12
N TYR A 26 -16.56 6.64 -11.16
CA TYR A 26 -16.32 8.06 -10.94
C TYR A 26 -14.90 8.33 -10.40
N ALA A 27 -14.39 7.47 -9.50
CA ALA A 27 -13.01 7.52 -9.05
C ALA A 27 -12.02 7.37 -10.22
N LYS A 28 -12.30 6.47 -11.18
CA LYS A 28 -11.50 6.30 -12.40
C LYS A 28 -11.45 7.58 -13.24
N GLU A 29 -12.60 8.21 -13.49
CA GLU A 29 -12.68 9.46 -14.23
C GLU A 29 -11.85 10.57 -13.56
N LEU A 30 -11.93 10.67 -12.23
CA LEU A 30 -11.17 11.64 -11.45
C LEU A 30 -9.65 11.38 -11.51
N LEU A 31 -9.21 10.12 -11.49
CA LEU A 31 -7.80 9.76 -11.64
C LEU A 31 -7.28 10.06 -13.05
N CYS A 32 -8.06 9.75 -14.09
CA CYS A 32 -7.77 10.16 -15.47
C CYS A 32 -7.64 11.68 -15.59
N PHE A 33 -8.59 12.42 -15.01
CA PHE A 33 -8.56 13.88 -14.98
C PHE A 33 -7.32 14.41 -14.25
N PHE A 34 -6.98 13.83 -13.08
CA PHE A 34 -5.78 14.18 -12.31
C PHE A 34 -4.51 14.00 -13.14
N VAL A 35 -4.33 12.87 -13.83
CA VAL A 35 -3.12 12.60 -14.63
C VAL A 35 -3.05 13.47 -15.88
N CYS A 36 -4.18 13.73 -16.53
CA CYS A 36 -4.25 14.67 -17.65
C CYS A 36 -3.89 16.09 -17.21
N TYR A 37 -4.41 16.55 -16.08
CA TYR A 37 -4.12 17.87 -15.54
C TYR A 37 -2.69 17.97 -14.99
N PHE A 38 -2.14 16.87 -14.44
CA PHE A 38 -0.75 16.78 -14.00
C PHE A 38 0.22 17.11 -15.13
N LYS A 39 -0.02 16.57 -16.35
CA LYS A 39 0.79 16.85 -17.55
C LYS A 39 0.88 18.34 -17.86
N ASN A 40 -0.20 19.07 -17.65
CA ASN A 40 -0.29 20.50 -17.96
C ASN A 40 0.35 21.36 -16.86
N LEU A 41 0.17 21.00 -15.59
CA LEU A 41 0.72 21.76 -14.46
C LEU A 41 2.21 21.54 -14.24
N TYR A 42 2.66 20.28 -14.33
CA TYR A 42 4.02 19.88 -13.96
C TYR A 42 4.86 19.51 -15.19
N GLY A 43 4.27 19.43 -16.38
CA GLY A 43 4.96 19.07 -17.62
C GLY A 43 4.99 17.57 -17.87
N ARG A 44 4.89 17.17 -19.14
CA ARG A 44 4.83 15.76 -19.57
C ARG A 44 6.04 14.93 -19.11
N LYS A 45 7.23 15.54 -19.04
CA LYS A 45 8.47 14.86 -18.61
C LYS A 45 8.43 14.40 -17.15
N ASN A 46 7.58 15.02 -16.34
CA ASN A 46 7.44 14.71 -14.91
C ASN A 46 6.35 13.66 -14.63
N VAL A 47 5.69 13.14 -15.66
CA VAL A 47 4.74 12.03 -15.52
C VAL A 47 5.54 10.75 -15.43
N SER A 48 5.98 10.43 -14.22
CA SER A 48 6.65 9.17 -13.93
C SER A 48 5.67 7.99 -14.03
N TYR A 49 6.22 6.78 -14.04
CA TYR A 49 5.44 5.54 -14.00
C TYR A 49 4.40 5.56 -12.87
N ASN A 50 4.77 6.05 -11.69
CA ASN A 50 3.87 6.12 -10.53
C ASN A 50 2.67 7.03 -10.79
N VAL A 51 2.87 8.16 -11.47
CA VAL A 51 1.78 9.08 -11.81
C VAL A 51 0.87 8.47 -12.87
N HIS A 52 1.45 7.80 -13.87
CA HIS A 52 0.66 7.13 -14.90
C HIS A 52 -0.14 5.95 -14.35
N GLY A 53 0.46 5.17 -13.45
CA GLY A 53 -0.16 4.00 -12.82
C GLY A 53 -1.44 4.32 -12.04
N LEU A 54 -1.62 5.56 -11.58
CA LEU A 54 -2.86 6.01 -10.94
C LEU A 54 -4.11 5.79 -11.81
N VAL A 55 -3.99 5.81 -13.14
CA VAL A 55 -5.11 5.54 -14.04
C VAL A 55 -5.63 4.10 -13.89
N HIS A 56 -4.73 3.16 -13.60
CA HIS A 56 -5.06 1.75 -13.44
C HIS A 56 -5.54 1.39 -12.03
N LEU A 57 -5.30 2.26 -11.04
CA LEU A 57 -5.66 2.00 -9.65
C LEU A 57 -7.15 1.68 -9.47
N ALA A 58 -8.05 2.38 -10.18
CA ALA A 58 -9.48 2.10 -10.11
C ALA A 58 -9.84 0.74 -10.73
N ASP A 59 -9.12 0.31 -11.77
CA ASP A 59 -9.31 -1.01 -12.37
C ASP A 59 -8.78 -2.11 -11.44
N GLU A 60 -7.68 -1.86 -10.73
CA GLU A 60 -7.17 -2.77 -9.70
C GLU A 60 -8.16 -2.92 -8.55
N VAL A 61 -8.76 -1.81 -8.10
CA VAL A 61 -9.79 -1.80 -7.06
C VAL A 61 -11.05 -2.55 -7.48
N ALA A 62 -11.43 -2.50 -8.77
CA ALA A 62 -12.54 -3.30 -9.29
C ALA A 62 -12.23 -4.80 -9.35
N ASN A 63 -10.96 -5.19 -9.54
CA ASN A 63 -10.53 -6.57 -9.74
C ASN A 63 -10.05 -7.28 -8.47
N TYR A 64 -9.46 -6.56 -7.51
CA TYR A 64 -8.73 -7.10 -6.36
C TYR A 64 -9.30 -6.64 -5.01
N GLU A 65 -10.58 -6.22 -5.00
CA GLU A 65 -11.25 -5.60 -3.86
C GLU A 65 -10.71 -4.19 -3.55
N ALA A 66 -11.21 -3.60 -2.48
CA ALA A 66 -10.93 -2.21 -2.14
C ALA A 66 -9.45 -1.93 -1.84
N LEU A 67 -9.04 -0.66 -1.99
CA LEU A 67 -7.66 -0.20 -1.77
C LEU A 67 -7.04 -0.62 -0.42
N ASN A 68 -7.88 -0.82 0.60
CA ASN A 68 -7.43 -1.21 1.92
C ASN A 68 -6.91 -2.66 2.00
N GLU A 69 -7.35 -3.53 1.10
CA GLU A 69 -7.09 -4.97 1.16
C GLU A 69 -5.77 -5.36 0.49
N PHE A 70 -5.34 -4.64 -0.55
CA PHE A 70 -4.13 -4.96 -1.31
C PHE A 70 -2.96 -3.99 -1.11
N ASN A 71 -3.09 -3.01 -0.21
CA ASN A 71 -1.97 -2.09 0.06
C ASN A 71 -0.84 -2.78 0.85
N ALA A 72 0.35 -2.16 0.81
CA ALA A 72 1.55 -2.70 1.45
C ALA A 72 1.65 -2.38 2.95
N PHE A 73 0.77 -1.56 3.54
CA PHE A 73 0.93 -1.09 4.92
C PHE A 73 1.01 -2.21 5.97
N PRO A 74 0.21 -3.30 5.91
CA PRO A 74 0.35 -4.41 6.85
C PRO A 74 1.71 -5.09 6.74
N VAL A 75 2.22 -5.27 5.51
CA VAL A 75 3.54 -5.88 5.24
C VAL A 75 4.66 -4.95 5.72
N GLU A 76 4.60 -3.65 5.43
CA GLU A 76 5.60 -2.68 5.89
C GLU A 76 5.67 -2.61 7.41
N ARG A 77 4.50 -2.59 8.08
CA ARG A 77 4.42 -2.64 9.55
C ARG A 77 5.08 -3.89 10.10
N PHE A 78 4.83 -5.03 9.48
CA PHE A 78 5.45 -6.31 9.86
C PHE A 78 6.96 -6.33 9.61
N MET A 79 7.42 -5.83 8.47
CA MET A 79 8.84 -5.69 8.14
C MET A 79 9.58 -4.80 9.14
N LEU A 80 8.93 -3.73 9.62
CA LEU A 80 9.48 -2.88 10.66
C LEU A 80 9.67 -3.64 11.99
N GLN A 81 8.72 -4.50 12.36
CA GLN A 81 8.84 -5.36 13.54
C GLN A 81 10.01 -6.34 13.38
N LEU A 82 10.13 -7.00 12.23
CA LEU A 82 11.26 -7.89 11.92
C LEU A 82 12.60 -7.15 12.00
N LYS A 83 12.68 -5.94 11.44
CA LYS A 83 13.89 -5.11 11.47
C LYS A 83 14.32 -4.76 12.90
N ARG A 84 13.39 -4.58 13.84
CA ARG A 84 13.71 -4.32 15.26
C ARG A 84 14.32 -5.53 15.98
N LEU A 85 14.03 -6.74 15.50
CA LEU A 85 14.58 -7.98 16.06
C LEU A 85 15.99 -8.29 15.54
N VAL A 86 16.37 -7.73 14.39
CA VAL A 86 17.68 -7.92 13.77
C VAL A 86 18.58 -6.73 14.11
N ARG A 87 19.73 -6.98 14.73
CA ARG A 87 20.68 -5.92 15.13
C ARG A 87 21.76 -5.62 14.09
N SER A 88 22.03 -6.57 13.19
CA SER A 88 23.06 -6.45 12.15
C SER A 88 22.67 -7.23 10.90
N SER A 89 23.21 -6.85 9.74
CA SER A 89 23.05 -7.57 8.47
C SER A 89 23.72 -8.95 8.44
N THR A 90 24.56 -9.27 9.44
CA THR A 90 25.26 -10.56 9.53
C THR A 90 24.32 -11.68 10.00
N ARG A 91 24.04 -12.68 9.16
CA ARG A 91 23.20 -13.84 9.52
C ARG A 91 21.83 -13.45 10.15
N PRO A 92 21.02 -12.64 9.44
CA PRO A 92 19.80 -12.04 10.00
C PRO A 92 18.76 -13.10 10.40
N LEU A 93 18.67 -14.21 9.67
CA LEU A 93 17.76 -15.32 9.99
C LEU A 93 18.13 -16.00 11.32
N GLN A 94 19.43 -16.21 11.57
CA GLN A 94 19.91 -16.81 12.82
C GLN A 94 19.68 -15.86 14.00
N GLN A 95 19.95 -14.56 13.83
CA GLN A 95 19.63 -13.56 14.85
C GLN A 95 18.14 -13.55 15.17
N LEU A 96 17.28 -13.56 14.14
CA LEU A 96 15.83 -13.58 14.31
C LEU A 96 15.39 -14.83 15.07
N HIS A 97 15.88 -16.01 14.69
CA HIS A 97 15.57 -17.27 15.37
C HIS A 97 15.93 -17.22 16.85
N ASN A 98 17.17 -16.82 17.18
CA ASN A 98 17.64 -16.74 18.57
C ASN A 98 16.79 -15.75 19.38
N ARG A 99 16.49 -14.56 18.84
CA ARG A 99 15.64 -13.57 19.48
C ARG A 99 14.22 -14.05 19.73
N MET A 100 13.63 -14.76 18.76
CA MET A 100 12.30 -15.35 18.93
C MET A 100 12.30 -16.41 20.04
N SER A 101 13.36 -17.23 20.13
CA SER A 101 13.52 -18.22 21.20
C SER A 101 13.67 -17.56 22.59
N GLU A 102 14.46 -16.49 22.71
CA GLU A 102 14.63 -15.71 23.94
C GLU A 102 13.31 -15.08 24.41
N LEU A 103 12.53 -14.49 23.49
CA LEU A 103 11.24 -13.85 23.79
C LEU A 103 10.20 -14.88 24.27
N ARG A 104 10.18 -16.07 23.68
CA ARG A 104 9.32 -17.18 24.11
C ARG A 104 9.68 -17.69 25.51
N ALA A 105 10.98 -17.80 25.80
CA ALA A 105 11.47 -18.24 27.12
C ALA A 105 11.20 -17.21 28.23
N SER A 106 11.26 -15.91 27.92
CA SER A 106 11.10 -14.82 28.90
C SER A 106 9.64 -14.47 29.24
N GLY A 107 8.65 -15.20 28.71
CA GLY A 107 7.22 -14.86 28.87
C GLY A 107 6.77 -13.56 28.19
N ASN A 108 7.70 -12.82 27.59
CA ASN A 108 7.46 -11.60 26.83
C ASN A 108 7.06 -11.90 25.37
N ALA A 109 6.17 -12.87 25.17
CA ALA A 109 5.65 -13.24 23.86
C ALA A 109 4.62 -12.20 23.37
N CYS A 110 5.03 -10.94 23.26
CA CYS A 110 4.18 -9.90 22.71
C CYS A 110 4.43 -9.75 21.20
N ALA A 111 3.39 -10.06 20.43
CA ALA A 111 3.02 -9.39 19.19
C ALA A 111 3.68 -9.78 17.85
N PHE A 112 4.18 -11.01 17.66
CA PHE A 112 4.35 -11.53 16.29
C PHE A 112 3.06 -12.19 15.80
N GLN A 113 1.99 -11.41 15.68
CA GLN A 113 0.78 -11.86 15.02
C GLN A 113 0.93 -11.63 13.51
N LYS A 114 0.86 -12.72 12.75
CA LYS A 114 0.62 -12.66 11.31
C LYS A 114 -0.72 -11.95 11.13
N SER A 115 -0.71 -10.71 10.64
CA SER A 115 -1.94 -10.06 10.20
C SER A 115 -2.55 -10.95 9.12
N SER A 116 -3.80 -11.38 9.29
CA SER A 116 -4.54 -12.20 8.32
C SER A 116 -4.72 -11.50 6.97
N VAL A 117 -4.49 -10.18 6.94
CA VAL A 117 -4.60 -9.32 5.76
C VAL A 117 -3.22 -9.22 5.12
N CYS A 118 -2.98 -10.01 4.08
CA CYS A 118 -2.14 -9.70 2.91
C CYS A 118 -1.97 -11.00 2.11
N GLN A 119 -2.96 -11.34 1.29
CA GLN A 119 -2.68 -12.14 0.10
C GLN A 119 -2.18 -11.17 -0.97
N VAL A 120 -0.86 -10.95 -1.04
CA VAL A 120 -0.28 -10.33 -2.23
C VAL A 120 -0.28 -11.42 -3.31
N ILE A 121 -1.39 -11.53 -4.04
CA ILE A 121 -1.48 -12.44 -5.19
C ILE A 121 -0.70 -11.80 -6.33
N TYR A 122 0.57 -12.19 -6.49
CA TYR A 122 1.28 -11.96 -7.73
C TYR A 122 0.77 -12.97 -8.76
N LYS A 123 -0.22 -12.59 -9.58
CA LYS A 123 -0.48 -13.31 -10.83
C LYS A 123 0.59 -12.89 -11.84
N GLN A 124 1.40 -13.88 -12.24
CA GLN A 124 2.28 -13.79 -13.42
C GLN A 124 1.44 -13.81 -14.70
#